data_AF-A0A1Y1XJ96-F1
#
_entry.id   AF-A0A1Y1XJ96-F1
#
_cell.length_a   1.000
_cell.length_b   1.000
_cell.length_c   1.000
_cell.angle_alpha   90.00
_cell.angle_beta   90.00
_cell.angle_gamma   90.00
#
_symmetry.space_group_name_H-M   'P 1'
#
loop_
_entity.id
_entity.type
_entity.pdbx_description
1 polymer ?
#
loop_
_entity_poly.entity_id
_entity_poly.type
_entity_poly.pdbx_seq_one_letter_code
_entity_poly.pdbx_strand_id
1 'polypeptide(L)'
;MTQLAQEKLNNYIAVDNASTKKKKIIALEDIPKGFTVLTEKPLISTVEVAHIDKYCSNCFKPLEIKLKCSRCRFSHYCSKECQKENYGFHKFICQAKKNFPYLNITTLIQLTAQLLYEIKKDSSIEQTINKLYCYEKKERMENKQKLYDWMSPILQSLKINTDSTRIAHLMNIIDCNMLYIFQPFSEYFAYGLYINASKFEHDCNPNCMLLYNGNELHIRSIRPIKKGENITFSYISINLPYSERKIRLKNIYNYECQCDRCMEVKIIPN
;
A
#
# COMPACT_ATOMS: atom_id res chain seq x y z
N MET A 1 32.33 4.26 -19.44
CA MET A 1 30.87 4.23 -19.65
C MET A 1 30.35 2.92 -19.10
N THR A 2 29.99 2.89 -17.82
CA THR A 2 29.46 1.68 -17.16
C THR A 2 28.00 1.51 -17.57
N GLN A 3 27.73 0.43 -18.28
CA GLN A 3 26.37 0.02 -18.66
C GLN A 3 25.59 -0.26 -17.37
N LEU A 4 24.60 0.57 -17.09
CA LEU A 4 23.74 0.46 -15.92
C LEU A 4 22.93 -0.83 -15.99
N ALA A 5 23.14 -1.73 -15.03
CA ALA A 5 22.38 -2.97 -14.94
C ALA A 5 20.91 -2.66 -14.56
N GLN A 6 20.01 -2.80 -15.52
CA GLN A 6 18.57 -2.62 -15.36
C GLN A 6 17.91 -3.94 -14.91
N GLU A 7 17.06 -3.90 -13.89
CA GLU A 7 16.24 -5.05 -13.47
C GLU A 7 14.91 -5.01 -14.21
N LYS A 8 14.53 -6.07 -14.93
CA LYS A 8 13.26 -6.12 -15.69
C LYS A 8 12.09 -6.48 -14.76
N LEU A 9 11.03 -5.67 -14.80
CA LEU A 9 9.75 -5.98 -14.14
C LEU A 9 8.77 -6.67 -15.09
N ASN A 10 8.81 -6.30 -16.38
CA ASN A 10 8.14 -6.97 -17.49
C ASN A 10 8.82 -6.60 -18.82
N ASN A 11 8.23 -6.99 -19.96
CA ASN A 11 8.82 -6.76 -21.28
C ASN A 11 8.96 -5.27 -21.67
N TYR A 12 8.20 -4.38 -21.03
CA TYR A 12 8.10 -2.97 -21.43
C TYR A 12 8.76 -2.00 -20.46
N ILE A 13 9.11 -2.45 -19.24
CA ILE A 13 9.64 -1.57 -18.20
C ILE A 13 10.80 -2.20 -17.44
N ALA A 14 11.71 -1.35 -16.96
CA ALA A 14 12.79 -1.75 -16.09
C ALA A 14 13.02 -0.77 -14.96
N VAL A 15 13.65 -1.27 -13.90
CA VAL A 15 14.19 -0.46 -12.80
C VAL A 15 15.53 0.10 -13.23
N ASP A 16 15.61 1.42 -13.32
CA ASP A 16 16.88 2.15 -13.49
C ASP A 16 17.58 2.30 -12.14
N ASN A 17 18.69 1.57 -12.00
CA ASN A 17 19.54 1.56 -10.81
C ASN A 17 20.62 2.66 -10.83
N ALA A 18 20.65 3.53 -11.85
CA ALA A 18 21.64 4.60 -11.99
C ALA A 18 21.48 5.75 -11.00
N SER A 19 20.25 5.97 -10.54
CA SER A 19 19.93 7.09 -9.68
C SER A 19 20.31 6.81 -8.23
N THR A 20 21.16 7.67 -7.65
CA THR A 20 21.57 7.61 -6.25
C THR A 20 20.47 8.04 -5.26
N LYS A 21 19.29 8.49 -5.74
CA LYS A 21 18.27 9.13 -4.89
C LYS A 21 16.88 8.48 -4.87
N LYS A 22 16.58 7.52 -5.75
CA LYS A 22 15.48 6.52 -5.69
C LYS A 22 15.48 5.72 -7.00
N LYS A 23 15.11 4.45 -6.95
CA LYS A 23 15.00 3.58 -8.12
C LYS A 23 13.87 4.09 -9.03
N LYS A 24 14.16 4.36 -10.31
CA LYS A 24 13.16 4.83 -11.28
C LYS A 24 12.61 3.66 -12.09
N ILE A 25 11.34 3.71 -12.47
CA ILE A 25 10.77 2.74 -13.40
C ILE A 25 10.69 3.40 -14.77
N ILE A 26 11.46 2.92 -15.75
CA ILE A 26 11.53 3.54 -17.08
C ILE A 26 10.88 2.66 -18.14
N ALA A 27 10.35 3.30 -19.19
CA ALA A 27 9.87 2.61 -20.38
C ALA A 27 11.05 2.11 -21.24
N LEU A 28 11.04 0.84 -21.62
CA LEU A 28 12.04 0.24 -22.52
C LEU A 28 11.74 0.50 -24.01
N GLU A 29 10.49 0.87 -24.31
CA GLU A 29 9.95 1.14 -25.63
C GLU A 29 8.91 2.26 -25.55
N ASP A 30 8.41 2.75 -26.68
CA ASP A 30 7.30 3.69 -26.72
C ASP A 30 6.00 2.98 -26.28
N ILE A 31 5.31 3.53 -25.29
CA ILE A 31 4.06 2.99 -24.74
C ILE A 31 2.89 3.87 -25.19
N PRO A 32 1.87 3.34 -25.88
CA PRO A 32 0.72 4.12 -26.31
C PRO A 32 -0.22 4.42 -25.14
N LYS A 33 -1.01 5.50 -25.25
CA LYS A 33 -2.07 5.83 -24.29
C LYS A 33 -3.04 4.65 -24.10
N GLY A 34 -3.44 4.40 -22.87
CA GLY A 34 -4.38 3.33 -22.50
C GLY A 34 -3.73 1.96 -22.33
N PHE A 35 -2.43 1.82 -22.59
CA PHE A 35 -1.69 0.57 -22.35
C PHE A 35 -1.64 0.21 -20.86
N THR A 36 -1.78 -1.08 -20.54
CA THR A 36 -1.64 -1.59 -19.18
C THR A 36 -0.17 -1.89 -18.89
N VAL A 37 0.45 -1.03 -18.08
CA VAL A 37 1.88 -1.11 -17.72
C VAL A 37 2.14 -2.21 -16.71
N LEU A 38 1.26 -2.40 -15.73
CA LEU A 38 1.38 -3.40 -14.68
C LEU A 38 0.00 -3.91 -14.28
N THR A 39 -0.11 -5.22 -14.05
CA THR A 39 -1.23 -5.82 -13.32
C THR A 39 -0.65 -6.58 -12.13
N GLU A 40 -1.17 -6.32 -10.94
CA GLU A 40 -0.63 -6.89 -9.70
C GLU A 40 -1.72 -7.11 -8.66
N LYS A 41 -1.71 -8.28 -8.01
CA LYS A 41 -2.49 -8.52 -6.79
C LYS A 41 -1.68 -8.09 -5.56
N PRO A 42 -2.34 -7.56 -4.53
CA PRO A 42 -1.63 -7.10 -3.34
C PRO A 42 -1.07 -8.29 -2.58
N LEU A 43 0.12 -8.12 -2.00
CA LEU A 43 0.65 -9.08 -1.03
C LEU A 43 -0.26 -9.14 0.21
N ILE A 44 -0.70 -7.97 0.67
CA ILE A 44 -1.62 -7.78 1.80
C ILE A 44 -2.59 -6.66 1.46
N SER A 45 -3.85 -6.79 1.88
CA SER A 45 -4.85 -5.73 1.68
C SER A 45 -5.95 -5.79 2.72
N THR A 46 -6.52 -4.65 3.06
CA THR A 46 -7.64 -4.56 4.00
C THR A 46 -8.55 -3.40 3.67
N VAL A 47 -9.84 -3.56 3.96
CA VAL A 47 -10.78 -2.45 4.07
C VAL A 47 -10.35 -1.57 5.25
N GLU A 48 -10.42 -0.26 5.05
CA GLU A 48 -10.15 0.72 6.10
C GLU A 48 -11.16 0.55 7.23
N VAL A 49 -10.70 0.70 8.48
CA VAL A 49 -11.55 0.46 9.65
C VAL A 49 -12.80 1.36 9.66
N ALA A 50 -12.69 2.59 9.19
CA ALA A 50 -13.82 3.53 9.04
C ALA A 50 -14.90 3.05 8.04
N HIS A 51 -14.55 2.08 7.19
CA HIS A 51 -15.38 1.54 6.12
C HIS A 51 -15.69 0.04 6.31
N ILE A 52 -15.28 -0.56 7.44
CA ILE A 52 -15.31 -2.02 7.66
C ILE A 52 -16.73 -2.61 7.71
N ASP A 53 -17.74 -1.79 7.98
CA ASP A 53 -19.16 -2.17 8.00
C ASP A 53 -19.90 -1.83 6.70
N LYS A 54 -19.22 -1.18 5.74
CA LYS A 54 -19.75 -0.80 4.42
C LYS A 54 -19.26 -1.70 3.30
N TYR A 55 -18.10 -2.34 3.45
CA TYR A 55 -17.50 -3.20 2.43
C TYR A 55 -17.17 -4.59 2.98
N CYS A 56 -17.25 -5.60 2.11
CA CYS A 56 -16.89 -6.96 2.47
C CYS A 56 -15.39 -7.07 2.77
N SER A 57 -15.04 -7.61 3.94
CA SER A 57 -13.66 -7.86 4.37
C SER A 57 -12.89 -8.90 3.54
N ASN A 58 -13.55 -9.56 2.57
CA ASN A 58 -12.93 -10.53 1.67
C ASN A 58 -12.85 -10.01 0.22
N CYS A 59 -13.99 -9.70 -0.40
CA CYS A 59 -14.06 -9.34 -1.81
C CYS A 59 -14.13 -7.83 -2.09
N PHE A 60 -14.18 -6.99 -1.05
CA PHE A 60 -14.10 -5.52 -1.14
C PHE A 60 -15.29 -4.88 -1.87
N LYS A 61 -16.32 -5.67 -2.20
CA LYS A 61 -17.60 -5.16 -2.73
C LYS A 61 -18.40 -4.45 -1.63
N PRO A 62 -19.20 -3.43 -1.98
CA PRO A 62 -20.13 -2.80 -1.04
C PRO A 62 -21.10 -3.84 -0.46
N LEU A 63 -21.48 -3.66 0.79
CA LEU A 63 -22.39 -4.55 1.49
C LEU A 63 -23.83 -4.08 1.32
N GLU A 64 -24.57 -4.72 0.42
CA GLU A 64 -26.03 -4.63 0.37
C GLU A 64 -26.66 -5.41 1.54
N ILE A 65 -26.09 -6.57 1.85
CA ILE A 65 -26.46 -7.41 3.00
C ILE A 65 -25.23 -7.55 3.89
N LYS A 66 -25.36 -7.19 5.17
CA LYS A 66 -24.26 -7.19 6.15
C LYS A 66 -24.23 -8.50 6.96
N LEU A 67 -23.49 -9.51 6.48
CA LEU A 67 -23.18 -10.69 7.29
C LEU A 67 -22.02 -10.38 8.23
N LYS A 68 -22.34 -10.06 9.49
CA LYS A 68 -21.34 -9.81 10.53
C LYS A 68 -20.82 -11.11 11.13
N CYS A 69 -19.51 -11.24 11.31
CA CYS A 69 -18.95 -12.38 12.02
C CYS A 69 -19.49 -12.43 13.46
N SER A 70 -20.24 -13.48 13.81
CA SER A 70 -20.91 -13.62 15.11
C SER A 70 -19.94 -13.71 16.29
N ARG A 71 -18.69 -14.15 16.04
CA ARG A 71 -17.67 -14.36 17.08
C ARG A 71 -16.94 -13.06 17.45
N CYS A 72 -16.33 -12.38 16.48
CA CYS A 72 -15.53 -11.18 16.75
C CYS A 72 -16.32 -9.88 16.64
N ARG A 73 -17.49 -9.90 15.98
CA ARG A 73 -18.31 -8.71 15.72
C ARG A 73 -17.55 -7.56 15.05
N PHE A 74 -16.43 -7.85 14.38
CA PHE A 74 -15.56 -6.87 13.74
C PHE A 74 -15.62 -6.96 12.21
N SER A 75 -15.37 -8.14 11.64
CA SER A 75 -15.38 -8.34 10.18
C SER A 75 -16.81 -8.51 9.63
N HIS A 76 -17.04 -7.98 8.44
CA HIS A 76 -18.31 -8.06 7.72
C HIS A 76 -18.12 -8.66 6.33
N TYR A 77 -19.10 -9.43 5.88
CA TYR A 77 -19.05 -10.16 4.61
C TYR A 77 -20.35 -9.98 3.85
N CYS A 78 -20.28 -10.09 2.51
CA CYS A 78 -21.48 -10.11 1.67
C CYS A 78 -22.15 -11.50 1.68
N SER A 79 -21.41 -12.55 2.00
CA SER A 79 -21.91 -13.93 1.98
C SER A 79 -21.12 -14.87 2.92
N LYS A 80 -21.66 -16.07 3.18
CA LYS A 80 -20.97 -17.10 3.98
C LYS A 80 -19.74 -17.64 3.26
N GLU A 81 -19.74 -17.63 1.93
CA GLU A 81 -18.63 -18.04 1.07
C GLU A 81 -17.46 -17.08 1.28
N CYS A 82 -17.70 -15.76 1.18
CA CYS A 82 -16.68 -14.75 1.48
C CYS A 82 -16.14 -14.84 2.91
N GLN A 83 -16.99 -15.17 3.90
CA GLN A 83 -16.53 -15.41 5.26
C GLN A 83 -15.62 -16.64 5.35
N LYS A 84 -15.96 -17.72 4.65
CA LYS A 84 -15.20 -18.98 4.61
C LYS A 84 -13.85 -18.80 3.91
N GLU A 85 -13.81 -18.11 2.78
CA GLU A 85 -12.58 -17.81 2.04
C GLU A 85 -11.60 -16.97 2.87
N ASN A 86 -12.11 -15.97 3.60
CA ASN A 86 -11.29 -15.12 4.44
C ASN A 86 -10.83 -15.80 5.74
N TYR A 87 -11.42 -16.95 6.11
CA TYR A 87 -11.20 -17.62 7.39
C TYR A 87 -9.73 -17.97 7.64
N GLY A 88 -8.96 -18.26 6.59
CA GLY A 88 -7.54 -18.60 6.66
C GLY A 88 -6.73 -17.63 7.52
N PHE A 89 -6.87 -16.32 7.25
CA PHE A 89 -6.26 -15.24 8.05
C PHE A 89 -7.21 -14.73 9.14
N HIS A 90 -8.50 -14.53 8.83
CA HIS A 90 -9.46 -13.93 9.75
C HIS A 90 -9.52 -14.61 11.12
N LYS A 91 -9.34 -15.94 11.18
CA LYS A 91 -9.40 -16.69 12.45
C LYS A 91 -8.48 -16.13 13.54
N PHE A 92 -7.31 -15.58 13.17
CA PHE A 92 -6.35 -15.02 14.11
C PHE A 92 -6.83 -13.68 14.68
N ILE A 93 -7.30 -12.78 13.80
CA ILE A 93 -7.93 -11.53 14.20
C ILE A 93 -9.19 -11.79 15.01
N CYS A 94 -9.99 -12.77 14.59
CA CYS A 94 -11.22 -13.17 15.25
C CYS A 94 -10.98 -13.67 16.67
N GLN A 95 -9.97 -14.52 16.86
CA GLN A 95 -9.59 -15.04 18.18
C GLN A 95 -9.08 -13.92 19.10
N ALA A 96 -8.20 -13.06 18.59
CA ALA A 96 -7.70 -11.90 19.34
C ALA A 96 -8.84 -10.99 19.79
N LYS A 97 -9.78 -10.65 18.90
CA LYS A 97 -10.96 -9.84 19.22
C LYS A 97 -11.94 -10.51 20.18
N LYS A 98 -12.13 -11.83 20.07
CA LYS A 98 -12.98 -12.58 20.99
C LYS A 98 -12.42 -12.52 22.41
N ASN A 99 -11.11 -12.70 22.57
CA ASN A 99 -10.45 -12.71 23.87
C ASN A 99 -10.27 -11.29 24.43
N PHE A 100 -10.12 -10.29 23.55
CA PHE A 100 -9.92 -8.89 23.90
C PHE A 100 -10.92 -7.99 23.12
N PRO A 101 -12.17 -7.85 23.58
CA PRO A 101 -13.21 -7.11 22.85
C PRO A 101 -12.82 -5.66 22.53
N TYR A 102 -12.15 -4.99 23.47
CA TYR A 102 -11.70 -3.59 23.37
C TYR A 102 -10.40 -3.40 22.60
N LEU A 103 -9.81 -4.48 22.04
CA LEU A 103 -8.57 -4.40 21.27
C LEU A 103 -8.68 -3.36 20.13
N ASN A 104 -7.82 -2.35 20.11
CA ASN A 104 -7.83 -1.36 19.04
C ASN A 104 -7.20 -1.96 17.77
N ILE A 105 -8.04 -2.28 16.77
CA ILE A 105 -7.58 -2.79 15.48
C ILE A 105 -7.67 -1.65 14.46
N THR A 106 -6.53 -1.02 14.19
CA THR A 106 -6.40 -0.02 13.13
C THR A 106 -6.12 -0.70 11.77
N THR A 107 -6.28 0.04 10.67
CA THR A 107 -5.92 -0.43 9.32
C THR A 107 -4.47 -0.91 9.26
N LEU A 108 -3.54 -0.15 9.85
CA LEU A 108 -2.12 -0.50 9.88
C LEU A 108 -1.84 -1.76 10.71
N ILE A 109 -2.54 -1.96 11.84
CA ILE A 109 -2.45 -3.19 12.62
C ILE A 109 -2.95 -4.39 11.81
N GLN A 110 -4.05 -4.25 11.05
CA GLN A 110 -4.55 -5.33 10.18
C GLN A 110 -3.52 -5.71 9.10
N LEU A 111 -2.96 -4.72 8.40
CA LEU A 111 -1.94 -4.95 7.38
C LEU A 111 -0.67 -5.58 7.97
N THR A 112 -0.21 -5.10 9.13
CA THR A 112 0.98 -5.66 9.79
C THR A 112 0.75 -7.11 10.22
N ALA A 113 -0.44 -7.44 10.73
CA ALA A 113 -0.80 -8.80 11.07
C ALA A 113 -0.87 -9.72 9.84
N GLN A 114 -1.43 -9.25 8.72
CA GLN A 114 -1.41 -9.99 7.45
C GLN A 114 0.01 -10.22 6.97
N LEU A 115 0.87 -9.21 7.04
CA LEU A 115 2.26 -9.31 6.59
C LEU A 115 3.01 -10.37 7.39
N LEU A 116 2.88 -10.35 8.70
CA LEU A 116 3.50 -11.34 9.58
C LEU A 116 2.96 -12.75 9.34
N TYR A 117 1.66 -12.88 9.02
CA TYR A 117 1.07 -14.16 8.61
C TYR A 117 1.68 -14.69 7.31
N GLU A 118 1.86 -13.82 6.30
CA GLU A 118 2.49 -14.20 5.04
C GLU A 118 3.99 -14.52 5.22
N ILE A 119 4.74 -13.71 5.98
CA ILE A 119 6.15 -13.99 6.34
C ILE A 119 6.29 -15.33 7.06
N LYS A 120 5.33 -15.68 7.92
CA LYS A 120 5.31 -16.97 8.61
C LYS A 120 5.11 -18.15 7.66
N LYS A 121 4.40 -17.96 6.54
CA LYS A 121 4.22 -18.97 5.49
C LYS A 121 5.46 -19.06 4.59
N ASP A 122 6.06 -17.92 4.27
CA ASP A 122 7.25 -17.80 3.43
C ASP A 122 8.17 -16.68 3.95
N SER A 123 9.30 -17.08 4.53
CA SER A 123 10.26 -16.15 5.13
C SER A 123 11.00 -15.29 4.10
N SER A 124 11.01 -15.66 2.82
CA SER A 124 11.64 -14.88 1.75
C SER A 124 10.91 -13.55 1.49
N ILE A 125 9.63 -13.48 1.89
CA ILE A 125 8.82 -12.25 1.83
C ILE A 125 9.49 -11.14 2.65
N GLU A 126 10.03 -11.44 3.83
CA GLU A 126 10.67 -10.43 4.67
C GLU A 126 11.90 -9.82 4.00
N GLN A 127 12.69 -10.63 3.28
CA GLN A 127 13.82 -10.15 2.50
C GLN A 127 13.39 -9.23 1.35
N THR A 128 12.22 -9.49 0.75
CA THR A 128 11.65 -8.66 -0.31
C THR A 128 11.14 -7.34 0.25
N ILE A 129 10.44 -7.38 1.38
CA ILE A 129 9.87 -6.21 2.05
C ILE A 129 10.95 -5.26 2.56
N ASN A 130 12.04 -5.79 3.11
CA ASN A 130 13.15 -4.98 3.61
C ASN A 130 13.92 -4.26 2.49
N LYS A 131 13.67 -4.57 1.22
CA LYS A 131 14.21 -3.82 0.06
C LYS A 131 13.34 -2.65 -0.35
N LEU A 132 12.14 -2.52 0.20
CA LEU A 132 11.23 -1.40 -0.08
C LEU A 132 11.68 -0.13 0.64
N TYR A 133 11.18 1.01 0.17
CA TYR A 133 11.50 2.30 0.79
C TYR A 133 10.97 2.35 2.23
N CYS A 134 11.81 2.74 3.19
CA CYS A 134 11.41 2.90 4.58
C CYS A 134 11.86 4.26 5.09
N TYR A 135 10.91 5.09 5.48
CA TYR A 135 11.19 6.28 6.29
C TYR A 135 10.84 5.99 7.74
N GLU A 136 11.85 5.95 8.61
CA GLU A 136 11.63 5.72 10.04
C GLU A 136 11.03 6.95 10.72
N LYS A 137 9.73 6.89 10.99
CA LYS A 137 9.02 7.96 11.70
C LYS A 137 9.43 7.96 13.18
N LYS A 138 10.06 9.03 13.64
CA LYS A 138 10.52 9.19 15.05
C LYS A 138 9.42 8.90 16.06
N GLU A 139 8.25 9.50 15.87
CA GLU A 139 7.07 9.27 16.74
C GLU A 139 6.69 7.79 16.82
N ARG A 140 6.77 7.04 15.71
CA ARG A 140 6.47 5.61 15.71
C ARG A 140 7.51 4.82 16.50
N MET A 141 8.78 5.19 16.40
CA MET A 141 9.87 4.54 17.11
C MET A 141 9.81 4.83 18.62
N GLU A 142 9.44 6.05 19.00
CA GLU A 142 9.22 6.44 20.40
C GLU A 142 8.01 5.70 21.00
N ASN A 143 6.94 5.50 20.23
CA ASN A 143 5.72 4.82 20.67
C ASN A 143 5.69 3.30 20.38
N LYS A 144 6.82 2.70 19.99
CA LYS A 144 6.87 1.31 19.51
C LYS A 144 6.32 0.29 20.51
N GLN A 145 6.51 0.51 21.81
CA GLN A 145 6.02 -0.42 22.84
C GLN A 145 4.49 -0.44 22.89
N LYS A 146 3.85 0.73 22.84
CA LYS A 146 2.39 0.84 22.79
C LYS A 146 1.80 0.15 21.56
N LEU A 147 2.46 0.27 20.41
CA LEU A 147 2.06 -0.43 19.19
C LEU A 147 2.19 -1.95 19.32
N TYR A 148 3.27 -2.41 19.95
CA TYR A 148 3.48 -3.82 20.27
C TYR A 148 2.39 -4.35 21.19
N ASP A 149 2.02 -3.61 22.24
CA ASP A 149 0.98 -4.02 23.19
C ASP A 149 -0.38 -4.19 22.50
N TRP A 150 -0.72 -3.29 21.56
CA TRP A 150 -1.89 -3.45 20.69
C TRP A 150 -1.77 -4.64 19.73
N MET A 151 -0.57 -4.99 19.28
CA MET A 151 -0.40 -6.18 18.42
C MET A 151 -0.34 -7.50 19.21
N SER A 152 0.04 -7.48 20.48
CA SER A 152 0.34 -8.66 21.29
C SER A 152 -0.76 -9.73 21.27
N PRO A 153 -2.07 -9.42 21.43
CA PRO A 153 -3.12 -10.43 21.30
C PRO A 153 -3.18 -11.14 19.93
N ILE A 154 -2.86 -10.41 18.87
CA ILE A 154 -2.83 -10.94 17.50
C ILE A 154 -1.56 -11.78 17.31
N LEU A 155 -0.42 -11.32 17.81
CA LEU A 155 0.85 -12.07 17.78
C LEU A 155 0.75 -13.41 18.52
N GLN A 156 0.08 -13.44 19.67
CA GLN A 156 -0.23 -14.66 20.41
C GLN A 156 -1.10 -15.61 19.58
N SER A 157 -2.15 -15.09 18.93
CA SER A 157 -3.03 -15.88 18.07
C SER A 157 -2.28 -16.44 16.85
N LEU A 158 -1.39 -15.64 16.25
CA LEU A 158 -0.52 -16.03 15.15
C LEU A 158 0.62 -16.96 15.58
N LYS A 159 0.92 -17.08 16.88
CA LYS A 159 2.10 -17.76 17.43
C LYS A 159 3.39 -17.25 16.78
N ILE A 160 3.60 -15.94 16.86
CA ILE A 160 4.80 -15.26 16.36
C ILE A 160 5.49 -14.59 17.56
N ASN A 161 6.77 -14.91 17.76
CA ASN A 161 7.62 -14.22 18.71
C ASN A 161 8.42 -13.14 17.98
N THR A 162 8.35 -11.90 18.45
CA THR A 162 9.00 -10.72 17.84
C THR A 162 9.06 -9.59 18.87
N ASP A 163 9.88 -8.58 18.63
CA ASP A 163 9.95 -7.39 19.49
C ASP A 163 9.22 -6.17 18.91
N SER A 164 9.09 -5.12 19.72
CA SER A 164 8.43 -3.86 19.37
C SER A 164 9.17 -3.07 18.27
N THR A 165 10.48 -3.23 18.14
CA THR A 165 11.29 -2.55 17.12
C THR A 165 10.99 -3.12 15.74
N ARG A 166 10.93 -4.46 15.60
CA ARG A 166 10.55 -5.11 14.35
C ARG A 166 9.12 -4.75 13.93
N ILE A 167 8.17 -4.70 14.87
CA ILE A 167 6.80 -4.26 14.58
C ILE A 167 6.76 -2.82 14.05
N ALA A 168 7.41 -1.89 14.74
CA ALA A 168 7.46 -0.49 14.31
C ALA A 168 8.14 -0.32 12.94
N HIS A 169 9.20 -1.09 12.68
CA HIS A 169 9.90 -1.08 11.39
C HIS A 169 9.02 -1.59 10.25
N LEU A 170 8.35 -2.75 10.41
CA LEU A 170 7.42 -3.27 9.41
C LEU A 170 6.26 -2.30 9.14
N MET A 171 5.74 -1.65 10.19
CA MET A 171 4.74 -0.60 10.04
C MET A 171 5.28 0.58 9.22
N ASN A 172 6.54 1.01 9.42
CA ASN A 172 7.17 2.06 8.63
C ASN A 172 7.25 1.68 7.15
N ILE A 173 7.63 0.43 6.86
CA ILE A 173 7.64 -0.06 5.47
C ILE A 173 6.23 -0.05 4.88
N ILE A 174 5.23 -0.62 5.57
CA ILE A 174 3.85 -0.67 5.05
C ILE A 174 3.33 0.74 4.75
N ASP A 175 3.47 1.66 5.71
CA ASP A 175 2.92 3.01 5.62
C ASP A 175 3.58 3.83 4.50
N CYS A 176 4.85 3.55 4.18
CA CYS A 176 5.56 4.20 3.08
C CYS A 176 5.21 3.64 1.69
N ASN A 177 4.65 2.43 1.61
CA ASN A 177 4.51 1.68 0.34
C ASN A 177 3.07 1.23 0.03
N MET A 178 2.13 1.36 0.96
CA MET A 178 0.74 1.00 0.71
C MET A 178 0.07 1.99 -0.24
N LEU A 179 -0.82 1.48 -1.09
CA LEU A 179 -1.63 2.24 -2.03
C LEU A 179 -3.09 2.24 -1.59
N TYR A 180 -3.75 3.37 -1.85
CA TYR A 180 -5.20 3.52 -1.66
C TYR A 180 -5.95 2.71 -2.71
N ILE A 181 -6.88 1.87 -2.27
CA ILE A 181 -7.83 1.17 -3.13
C ILE A 181 -9.14 1.94 -3.12
N PHE A 182 -9.62 2.31 -4.30
CA PHE A 182 -10.83 3.09 -4.52
C PHE A 182 -11.69 2.48 -5.61
N GLN A 183 -13.00 2.75 -5.56
CA GLN A 183 -13.91 2.46 -6.66
C GLN A 183 -14.02 3.67 -7.58
N PRO A 184 -14.39 3.49 -8.86
CA PRO A 184 -14.71 4.62 -9.74
C PRO A 184 -15.70 5.58 -9.08
N PHE A 185 -15.40 6.88 -9.12
CA PHE A 185 -16.23 7.96 -8.57
C PHE A 185 -16.47 7.93 -7.04
N SER A 186 -15.70 7.14 -6.30
CA SER A 186 -15.78 7.07 -4.83
C SER A 186 -14.48 7.52 -4.18
N GLU A 187 -14.55 7.84 -2.89
CA GLU A 187 -13.36 7.95 -2.07
C GLU A 187 -12.67 6.57 -1.94
N TYR A 188 -11.42 6.57 -1.51
CA TYR A 188 -10.76 5.32 -1.16
C TYR A 188 -11.45 4.69 0.05
N PHE A 189 -11.47 3.37 0.10
CA PHE A 189 -12.13 2.62 1.18
C PHE A 189 -11.25 1.51 1.75
N ALA A 190 -10.09 1.28 1.14
CA ALA A 190 -9.20 0.19 1.46
C ALA A 190 -7.74 0.53 1.13
N TYR A 191 -6.83 -0.30 1.61
CA TYR A 191 -5.39 -0.18 1.40
C TYR A 191 -4.80 -1.52 0.99
N GLY A 192 -3.77 -1.50 0.15
CA GLY A 192 -3.01 -2.69 -0.22
C GLY A 192 -1.53 -2.40 -0.41
N LEU A 193 -0.69 -3.39 -0.12
CA LEU A 193 0.74 -3.35 -0.44
C LEU A 193 0.99 -4.15 -1.72
N TYR A 194 1.44 -3.46 -2.76
CA TYR A 194 1.70 -3.99 -4.09
C TYR A 194 3.20 -3.84 -4.35
N ILE A 195 3.94 -4.95 -4.33
CA ILE A 195 5.41 -4.96 -4.24
C ILE A 195 6.07 -4.32 -5.45
N ASN A 196 5.53 -4.55 -6.65
CA ASN A 196 6.07 -3.97 -7.87
C ASN A 196 5.56 -2.55 -8.08
N ALA A 197 4.28 -2.29 -7.82
CA ALA A 197 3.72 -0.95 -7.94
C ALA A 197 4.33 0.05 -6.95
N SER A 198 4.73 -0.36 -5.75
CA SER A 198 5.35 0.54 -4.75
C SER A 198 6.74 1.06 -5.16
N LYS A 199 7.32 0.52 -6.24
CA LYS A 199 8.61 0.97 -6.80
C LYS A 199 8.47 2.15 -7.75
N PHE A 200 7.27 2.42 -8.27
CA PHE A 200 7.01 3.53 -9.19
C PHE A 200 7.08 4.85 -8.44
N GLU A 201 7.60 5.89 -9.08
CA GLU A 201 7.75 7.19 -8.45
C GLU A 201 6.49 8.06 -8.54
N HIS A 202 6.42 9.03 -7.63
CA HIS A 202 5.41 10.07 -7.63
C HIS A 202 5.71 11.14 -8.69
N ASP A 203 4.66 11.55 -9.40
CA ASP A 203 4.60 12.84 -10.08
C ASP A 203 3.25 13.53 -9.81
N CYS A 204 3.24 14.87 -9.70
CA CYS A 204 2.00 15.64 -9.60
C CYS A 204 1.32 15.85 -10.96
N ASN A 205 2.03 15.56 -12.06
CA ASN A 205 1.56 15.47 -13.44
C ASN A 205 1.93 14.09 -14.04
N PRO A 206 1.34 13.00 -13.53
CA PRO A 206 1.76 11.64 -13.86
C PRO A 206 1.44 11.25 -15.30
N ASN A 207 2.10 10.20 -15.79
CA ASN A 207 1.79 9.58 -17.08
C ASN A 207 0.99 8.28 -16.97
N CYS A 208 0.77 7.77 -15.76
CA CYS A 208 -0.11 6.65 -15.46
C CYS A 208 -1.16 6.96 -14.38
N MET A 209 -2.24 6.20 -14.39
CA MET A 209 -3.25 6.16 -13.34
C MET A 209 -3.41 4.74 -12.78
N LEU A 210 -3.90 4.66 -11.54
CA LEU A 210 -4.26 3.41 -10.88
C LEU A 210 -5.73 3.10 -11.13
N LEU A 211 -6.02 1.86 -11.52
CA LEU A 211 -7.37 1.32 -11.64
C LEU A 211 -7.46 0.02 -10.86
N TYR A 212 -8.62 -0.26 -10.29
CA TYR A 212 -8.83 -1.45 -9.46
C TYR A 212 -9.99 -2.30 -9.97
N ASN A 213 -9.77 -3.60 -10.03
CA ASN A 213 -10.83 -4.61 -10.14
C ASN A 213 -10.87 -5.41 -8.83
N GLY A 214 -11.79 -5.05 -7.93
CA GLY A 214 -11.73 -5.49 -6.54
C GLY A 214 -10.48 -4.92 -5.87
N ASN A 215 -9.53 -5.79 -5.51
CA ASN A 215 -8.22 -5.39 -5.00
C ASN A 215 -7.08 -5.65 -6.00
N GLU A 216 -7.34 -6.14 -7.21
CA GLU A 216 -6.31 -6.25 -8.25
C GLU A 216 -6.03 -4.87 -8.85
N LEU A 217 -4.76 -4.48 -8.86
CA LEU A 217 -4.29 -3.20 -9.38
C LEU A 217 -3.94 -3.34 -10.87
N HIS A 218 -4.40 -2.36 -11.65
CA HIS A 218 -3.95 -2.14 -13.02
C HIS A 218 -3.40 -0.72 -13.15
N ILE A 219 -2.11 -0.59 -13.49
CA ILE A 219 -1.49 0.70 -13.81
C ILE A 219 -1.64 0.92 -15.31
N ARG A 220 -2.34 1.99 -15.73
CA ARG A 220 -2.55 2.31 -17.15
C ARG A 220 -2.02 3.68 -17.52
N SER A 221 -1.39 3.75 -18.68
CA SER A 221 -0.91 5.00 -19.26
C SER A 221 -2.07 5.92 -19.64
N ILE A 222 -1.96 7.21 -19.32
CA ILE A 222 -2.99 8.23 -19.60
C ILE A 222 -2.61 9.15 -20.77
N ARG A 223 -1.34 9.09 -21.18
CA ARG A 223 -0.76 9.71 -22.37
C ARG A 223 0.32 8.78 -22.95
N PRO A 224 0.77 8.99 -24.20
CA PRO A 224 1.94 8.29 -24.71
C PRO A 224 3.16 8.52 -23.81
N ILE A 225 3.96 7.47 -23.61
CA ILE A 225 5.20 7.49 -22.82
C ILE A 225 6.34 7.08 -23.76
N LYS A 226 7.40 7.88 -23.83
CA LYS A 226 8.52 7.61 -24.72
C LYS A 226 9.51 6.61 -24.11
N LYS A 227 10.20 5.85 -24.96
CA LYS A 227 11.34 5.04 -24.54
C LYS A 227 12.31 5.89 -23.70
N GLY A 228 12.68 5.38 -22.52
CA GLY A 228 13.56 6.04 -21.56
C GLY A 228 12.86 7.00 -20.60
N GLU A 229 11.58 7.32 -20.81
CA GLU A 229 10.81 8.16 -19.89
C GLU A 229 10.47 7.42 -18.59
N ASN A 230 10.48 8.14 -17.46
CA ASN A 230 10.06 7.62 -16.16
C ASN A 230 8.55 7.39 -16.15
N ILE A 231 8.11 6.26 -15.64
CA ILE A 231 6.72 5.89 -15.51
C ILE A 231 6.27 6.20 -14.08
N THR A 232 5.27 7.08 -13.96
CA THR A 232 4.88 7.66 -12.67
C THR A 232 3.36 7.64 -12.50
N PHE A 233 2.93 7.56 -11.25
CA PHE A 233 1.55 7.84 -10.85
C PHE A 233 1.53 8.78 -9.64
N SER A 234 0.38 9.38 -9.36
CA SER A 234 0.26 10.27 -8.20
C SER A 234 0.00 9.50 -6.92
N TYR A 235 0.80 9.72 -5.86
CA TYR A 235 0.60 9.10 -4.54
C TYR A 235 -0.53 9.76 -3.76
N ILE A 236 -0.94 10.95 -4.19
CA ILE A 236 -1.92 11.81 -3.56
C ILE A 236 -2.92 12.26 -4.62
N SER A 237 -4.05 12.83 -4.20
CA SER A 237 -5.01 13.39 -5.16
C SER A 237 -4.36 14.49 -6.00
N ILE A 238 -4.50 14.37 -7.32
CA ILE A 238 -4.00 15.35 -8.29
C ILE A 238 -4.70 16.72 -8.17
N ASN A 239 -5.86 16.77 -7.51
CA ASN A 239 -6.64 18.00 -7.34
C ASN A 239 -6.19 18.86 -6.17
N LEU A 240 -5.22 18.40 -5.37
CA LEU A 240 -4.74 19.14 -4.20
C LEU A 240 -3.91 20.37 -4.59
N PRO A 241 -4.03 21.49 -3.85
CA PRO A 241 -3.19 22.67 -4.03
C PRO A 241 -1.73 22.38 -3.65
N TYR A 242 -0.79 23.20 -4.15
CA TYR A 242 0.65 22.97 -3.97
C TYR A 242 1.07 22.84 -2.50
N SER A 243 0.55 23.71 -1.63
CA SER A 243 0.81 23.69 -0.18
C SER A 243 0.45 22.34 0.45
N GLU A 244 -0.74 21.81 0.14
CA GLU A 244 -1.18 20.50 0.63
C GLU A 244 -0.37 19.34 0.05
N ARG A 245 -0.06 19.38 -1.26
CA ARG A 245 0.79 18.35 -1.88
C ARG A 245 2.13 18.25 -1.19
N LYS A 246 2.80 19.39 -0.94
CA LYS A 246 4.09 19.47 -0.26
C LYS A 246 4.01 18.87 1.16
N ILE A 247 3.00 19.25 1.94
CA ILE A 247 2.84 18.76 3.32
C ILE A 247 2.60 17.24 3.33
N ARG A 248 1.67 16.73 2.51
CA ARG A 248 1.34 15.29 2.48
C ARG A 248 2.53 14.44 2.05
N LEU A 249 3.24 14.85 0.98
CA LEU A 249 4.42 14.12 0.49
C LEU A 249 5.56 14.12 1.51
N LYS A 250 5.75 15.24 2.22
CA LYS A 250 6.77 15.35 3.26
C LYS A 250 6.44 14.50 4.49
N ASN A 251 5.19 14.53 4.96
CA ASN A 251 4.80 13.83 6.19
C ASN A 251 4.73 12.32 6.01
N ILE A 252 4.23 11.85 4.86
CA ILE A 252 4.05 10.42 4.61
C ILE A 252 5.34 9.80 4.07
N TYR A 253 5.96 10.43 3.06
CA TYR A 253 7.04 9.84 2.27
C TYR A 253 8.41 10.50 2.49
N ASN A 254 8.51 11.49 3.40
CA ASN A 254 9.69 12.35 3.58
C ASN A 254 10.28 12.85 2.25
N TYR A 255 9.40 13.19 1.31
CA TYR A 255 9.75 13.50 -0.07
C TYR A 255 9.31 14.91 -0.45
N GLU A 256 10.19 15.65 -1.14
CA GLU A 256 9.87 16.94 -1.77
C GLU A 256 9.83 16.75 -3.29
N CYS A 257 8.66 16.94 -3.89
CA CYS A 257 8.48 16.75 -5.32
C CYS A 257 9.08 17.92 -6.13
N GLN A 258 9.79 17.57 -7.20
CA GLN A 258 10.44 18.50 -8.13
C GLN A 258 9.91 18.39 -9.56
N CYS A 259 8.71 17.83 -9.75
CA CYS A 259 8.07 17.79 -11.08
C CYS A 259 7.77 19.20 -11.60
N ASP A 260 7.57 19.32 -12.92
CA ASP A 260 7.30 20.59 -13.59
C ASP A 260 6.16 21.37 -12.93
N ARG A 261 5.05 20.69 -12.60
CA ARG A 261 3.90 21.30 -11.90
C ARG A 261 4.25 21.89 -10.53
N CYS A 262 5.21 21.32 -9.81
CA CYS A 262 5.68 21.85 -8.53
C CYS A 262 6.73 22.96 -8.71
N MET A 263 7.51 22.91 -9.78
CA MET A 263 8.54 23.90 -10.09
C MET A 263 7.95 25.20 -10.67
N GLU A 264 6.90 25.12 -11.50
CA GLU A 264 6.19 26.29 -12.03
C GLU A 264 5.67 27.21 -10.90
N VAL A 265 5.10 26.64 -9.84
CA VAL A 265 4.57 27.40 -8.70
C VAL A 265 5.68 28.07 -7.88
N LYS A 266 6.88 27.47 -7.80
CA LYS A 266 8.03 28.07 -7.09
C LYS A 266 8.54 29.35 -7.79
N ILE A 267 8.24 29.53 -9.07
CA ILE A 267 8.70 30.68 -9.88
C ILE A 267 7.77 31.88 -9.73
N ILE A 268 6.51 31.69 -9.32
CA ILE A 268 5.56 32.77 -9.09
C ILE A 268 5.85 33.37 -7.70
N PRO A 269 6.34 34.63 -7.61
CA PRO A 269 6.52 35.28 -6.32
C PRO A 269 5.14 35.52 -5.70
N ASN A 270 4.99 35.19 -4.41
CA ASN A 270 3.82 35.59 -3.61
C ASN A 270 3.66 37.11 -3.59
#